data_AF-A0A852NUQ2-F1
#
_entry.id   AF-A0A852NUQ2-F1
#
_cell.length_a   1.000
_cell.length_b   1.000
_cell.length_c   1.000
_cell.angle_alpha   90.00
_cell.angle_beta   90.00
_cell.angle_gamma   90.00
#
_symmetry.space_group_name_H-M   'P 1'
#
loop_
_entity.id
_entity.type
_entity.pdbx_description
1 polymer ?
#
loop_
_entity_poly.entity_id
_entity_poly.type
_entity_poly.pdbx_seq_one_letter_code
_entity_poly.pdbx_strand_id
1 'polypeptide(L)' 'LPNPRYMAQLYYEISRIDWDYQAEPGRIRGIHYGPDIAVPLDLDKTQHSRTFISDYLWSLVPTEW' A
#
# COMPACT_ATOMS: atom_id res chain seq x y z
N LEU A 1 -18.00 13.49 -8.08
CA LEU A 1 -16.84 12.69 -7.62
C LEU A 1 -16.90 11.33 -8.33
N PRO A 2 -15.76 10.77 -8.75
CA PRO A 2 -15.72 9.43 -9.33
C PRO A 2 -16.24 8.38 -8.33
N ASN A 3 -16.71 7.24 -8.83
CA ASN A 3 -17.26 6.17 -8.02
C ASN A 3 -16.20 5.68 -7.00
N PRO A 4 -16.49 5.68 -5.68
CA PRO A 4 -15.53 5.25 -4.66
C PRO A 4 -15.02 3.82 -4.86
N ARG A 5 -15.87 2.92 -5.35
CA ARG A 5 -15.47 1.52 -5.64
C ARG A 5 -14.47 1.46 -6.78
N TYR A 6 -14.70 2.25 -7.83
CA TYR A 6 -13.77 2.35 -8.94
C TYR A 6 -12.43 2.92 -8.50
N MET A 7 -12.44 3.95 -7.64
CA MET A 7 -11.20 4.53 -7.12
C MET A 7 -10.42 3.53 -6.26
N ALA A 8 -11.09 2.82 -5.35
CA ALA A 8 -10.45 1.77 -4.54
C ALA A 8 -9.86 0.66 -5.41
N GLN A 9 -10.60 0.21 -6.42
CA GLN A 9 -10.13 -0.80 -7.38
C GLN A 9 -8.91 -0.31 -8.16
N LEU A 10 -8.92 0.92 -8.67
CA LEU A 10 -7.81 1.48 -9.43
C LEU A 10 -6.53 1.55 -8.58
N TYR A 11 -6.62 2.01 -7.32
CA TYR A 11 -5.46 2.02 -6.43
C TYR A 11 -4.93 0.61 -6.15
N TYR A 12 -5.81 -0.38 -6.01
CA TYR A 12 -5.40 -1.78 -5.86
C TYR A 12 -4.75 -2.33 -7.13
N GLU A 13 -5.27 -2.01 -8.32
CA GLU A 13 -4.68 -2.48 -9.58
C GLU A 13 -3.27 -1.93 -9.80
N ILE A 14 -3.04 -0.67 -9.43
CA ILE A 14 -1.73 -0.01 -9.56
C ILE A 14 -0.75 -0.51 -8.49
N SER A 15 -1.16 -0.49 -7.22
CA SER A 15 -0.23 -0.76 -6.11
C SER A 15 -0.15 -2.22 -5.72
N ARG A 16 -1.19 -3.00 -6.01
CA ARG A 16 -1.37 -4.38 -5.53
C ARG A 16 -1.31 -4.52 -4.02
N ILE A 17 -1.63 -3.46 -3.28
CA ILE A 17 -1.67 -3.47 -1.81
C ILE A 17 -3.11 -3.62 -1.32
N ASP A 18 -3.32 -4.64 -0.49
CA ASP A 18 -4.52 -4.77 0.34
C ASP A 18 -4.22 -4.27 1.76
N TRP A 19 -5.07 -3.39 2.29
CA TRP A 19 -4.82 -2.70 3.56
C TRP A 19 -5.60 -3.36 4.70
N ASP A 20 -4.95 -3.50 5.86
CA ASP A 20 -5.62 -3.92 7.09
C ASP A 20 -6.40 -2.74 7.70
N TYR A 21 -7.71 -2.71 7.45
CA TYR A 21 -8.61 -1.71 8.00
C TYR A 21 -8.91 -1.88 9.50
N GLN A 22 -8.44 -2.95 10.13
CA GLN A 22 -8.54 -3.19 11.57
C GLN A 22 -7.27 -2.80 12.33
N ALA A 23 -6.22 -2.36 11.62
CA ALA A 23 -4.95 -1.95 12.21
C ALA A 23 -5.11 -0.74 13.15
N GLU A 24 -4.18 -0.62 14.10
CA GLU A 24 -4.20 0.47 15.08
C GLU A 24 -4.06 1.84 14.40
N PRO A 25 -4.70 2.91 14.93
CA PRO A 25 -4.54 4.26 14.39
C PRO A 25 -3.06 4.68 14.35
N GLY A 26 -2.57 4.97 13.14
CA GLY A 26 -1.17 5.35 12.94
C GLY A 26 -0.27 4.20 12.50
N ARG A 27 -0.76 2.95 12.53
CA ARG A 27 -0.12 1.82 11.84
C ARG A 27 -0.52 1.83 10.37
N ILE A 28 0.44 1.60 9.50
CA ILE A 28 0.23 1.37 8.07
C ILE A 28 0.53 -0.12 7.85
N ARG A 29 -0.53 -0.93 7.80
CA ARG A 29 -0.43 -2.38 7.73
C ARG A 29 -1.22 -2.92 6.54
N GLY A 30 -0.66 -3.90 5.85
CA GLY A 30 -1.28 -4.50 4.68
C GLY A 30 -0.44 -5.62 4.10
N ILE A 31 -0.81 -6.06 2.90
CA ILE A 31 -0.09 -7.08 2.14
C ILE A 31 0.08 -6.56 0.71
N HIS A 32 1.31 -6.58 0.21
CA HIS A 32 1.61 -6.31 -1.20
C HIS A 32 1.65 -7.63 -1.98
N TYR A 33 0.83 -7.72 -3.03
CA TYR A 33 0.74 -8.87 -3.92
C TYR A 33 1.52 -8.63 -5.22
N GLY A 34 2.82 -8.94 -5.16
CA GLY A 34 3.70 -8.99 -6.34
C GLY A 34 3.46 -10.24 -7.21
N PRO A 35 4.26 -10.44 -8.27
CA PRO A 35 4.16 -11.60 -9.16
C PRO A 35 4.52 -12.93 -8.47
N ASP A 36 5.35 -12.87 -7.43
CA ASP A 36 5.86 -14.05 -6.72
C ASP A 36 5.17 -14.24 -5.37
N ILE A 37 5.82 -13.80 -4.29
CA ILE A 37 5.39 -14.01 -2.90
C ILE A 37 4.77 -12.74 -2.37
N ALA A 38 3.63 -12.89 -1.68
CA ALA A 38 2.99 -11.78 -0.98
C ALA A 38 3.89 -11.27 0.16
N VAL A 39 4.09 -9.96 0.21
CA VAL A 39 4.97 -9.32 1.20
C VAL A 39 4.13 -8.60 2.24
N PRO A 40 4.24 -8.94 3.54
CA PRO A 40 3.55 -8.20 4.59
C PRO A 40 4.16 -6.81 4.78
N LEU A 41 3.30 -5.82 4.99
CA LEU A 41 3.65 -4.43 5.28
C LEU A 41 3.22 -4.11 6.71
N ASP A 42 4.12 -3.53 7.51
CA ASP A 42 3.80 -3.13 8.87
C ASP A 42 4.71 -1.97 9.33
N LEU A 43 4.24 -0.74 9.13
CA LEU A 43 4.97 0.49 9.44
C LEU A 43 4.25 1.30 10.53
N ASP A 44 5.03 2.01 11.34
CA ASP A 44 4.51 3.03 12.26
C ASP A 44 4.64 4.42 11.62
N LYS A 45 3.52 5.09 11.34
CA LYS A 45 3.54 6.42 10.71
C LYS A 45 4.25 7.48 11.56
N THR A 46 4.38 7.26 12.87
CA THR A 46 5.00 8.23 13.78
C THR A 46 6.52 8.19 13.73
N GLN A 47 7.09 7.09 13.24
CA GLN A 47 8.53 6.86 13.16
C GLN A 47 9.12 7.23 11.79
N HIS A 48 8.26 7.48 10.80
CA HIS A 48 8.67 7.74 9.43
C HIS A 48 8.05 9.02 8.87
N SER A 49 8.81 9.73 8.02
CA SER A 49 8.26 10.87 7.28
C SER A 49 7.24 10.38 6.24
N ARG A 50 6.32 11.26 5.85
CA ARG A 50 5.35 10.94 4.78
C ARG A 50 6.05 10.60 3.46
N THR A 51 7.13 11.31 3.13
CA THR A 51 7.92 11.06 1.91
C THR A 51 8.54 9.67 1.94
N PHE A 52 9.19 9.29 3.05
CA PHE A 52 9.76 7.95 3.19
C PHE A 52 8.70 6.85 3.01
N ILE A 53 7.54 7.00 3.64
CA ILE A 53 6.44 6.04 3.52
C ILE A 53 6.01 5.91 2.06
N SER A 54 5.80 7.04 1.36
CA SER A 54 5.43 7.03 -0.06
C SER A 54 6.49 6.38 -0.93
N ASP A 55 7.76 6.76 -0.77
CA ASP A 55 8.88 6.20 -1.55
C ASP A 55 9.01 4.70 -1.32
N TYR A 56 8.89 4.25 -0.07
CA TYR A 56 8.93 2.84 0.28
C TYR A 56 7.78 2.06 -0.38
N LEU A 57 6.54 2.53 -0.27
CA LEU A 57 5.39 1.84 -0.87
C LEU A 57 5.52 1.76 -2.40
N TRP A 58 5.99 2.81 -3.05
CA TRP A 58 6.21 2.81 -4.49
C TRP A 58 7.38 1.93 -4.93
N SER A 59 8.40 1.74 -4.08
CA SER A 59 9.51 0.84 -4.37
C SER A 59 9.11 -0.64 -4.49
N LEU A 60 7.92 -1.00 -3.97
CA LEU A 60 7.36 -2.35 -4.07
C LEU A 60 6.70 -2.62 -5.43
N VAL A 61 6.26 -1.55 -6.11
CA VAL A 61 5.56 -1.67 -7.39
C VAL A 61 6.59 -1.93 -8.49
N PRO A 62 6.49 -3.05 -9.23
CA PRO A 62 7.41 -3.36 -10.32
C PRO A 62 7.40 -2.26 -11.39
N THR A 63 8.58 -1.92 -11.90
CA THR A 63 8.77 -0.90 -12.95
C THR A 63 9.15 -1.49 -14.31
N GLU A 64 9.21 -2.82 -14.40
CA GLU A 64 9.40 -3.57 -15.65
C GLU A 64 8.11 -3.51 -16.50
N TRP A 65 8.27 -3.44 -17.83
CA TRP A 65 7.19 -3.25 -18.82
C TRP A 65 6.97 -4.49 -19.67
#